data_AF-A0A9E1AB97-F1
#
_entry.id   AF-A0A9E1AB97-F1
#
_cell.length_a   1.000
_cell.length_b   1.000
_cell.length_c   1.000
_cell.angle_alpha   90.00
_cell.angle_beta   90.00
_cell.angle_gamma   90.00
#
_symmetry.space_group_name_H-M   'P 1'
#
loop_
_entity.id
_entity.type
_entity.pdbx_description
1 polymer ?
#
loop_
_entity_poly.entity_id
_entity_poly.type
_entity_poly.pdbx_seq_one_letter_code
_entity_poly.pdbx_strand_id
1 'polypeptide(L)'
;MQYICKYQSPLGGITVSADGNSLTGLWFDGQKYFAATLPAAHEEKQLPVFDQTQRWLDCYFSGKNPGFTPPLRPEGSPQGKQTMSAQAIGGAVGHNPISIIIPCHRVVGSDGSLTGYAGGIPKKVGLLTLEQANMSGLFIPKR
;
A
#
# COMPACT_ATOMS: atom_id res chain seq x y z
N MET A 1 1.04 14.96 -16.12
CA MET A 1 -0.19 15.25 -15.34
C MET A 1 -0.42 14.06 -14.42
N GLN A 2 -0.85 14.27 -13.18
CA GLN A 2 -1.25 13.17 -12.30
C GLN A 2 -2.76 13.13 -12.20
N TYR A 3 -3.31 11.93 -12.20
CA TYR A 3 -4.74 11.68 -12.05
C TYR A 3 -5.00 10.91 -10.77
N ILE A 4 -6.19 11.08 -10.19
CA ILE A 4 -6.61 10.32 -9.02
C ILE A 4 -7.99 9.69 -9.24
N CYS A 5 -8.22 8.59 -8.53
CA CYS A 5 -9.56 8.07 -8.27
C CYS A 5 -9.68 7.62 -6.81
N LYS A 6 -10.91 7.59 -6.31
CA LYS A 6 -11.23 7.07 -4.98
C LYS A 6 -11.76 5.64 -5.08
N TYR A 7 -11.41 4.81 -4.11
CA TYR A 7 -11.88 3.44 -3.98
C TYR A 7 -12.30 3.18 -2.54
N GLN A 8 -13.44 2.51 -2.33
CA GLN A 8 -13.93 2.19 -1.00
C GLN A 8 -13.62 0.72 -0.68
N SER A 9 -12.71 0.48 0.29
CA SER A 9 -12.41 -0.86 0.77
C SER A 9 -13.14 -1.19 2.07
N PRO A 10 -13.21 -2.49 2.46
CA PRO A 10 -13.66 -2.89 3.80
C PRO A 10 -12.84 -2.30 4.96
N LEU A 11 -11.62 -1.82 4.69
CA LEU A 11 -10.70 -1.24 5.69
C LEU A 11 -10.64 0.30 5.62
N GLY A 12 -11.53 0.92 4.85
CA GLY A 12 -11.66 2.38 4.68
C GLY A 12 -11.41 2.86 3.26
N GLY A 13 -11.53 4.17 3.06
CA GLY A 13 -11.28 4.83 1.79
C GLY A 13 -9.82 4.71 1.35
N ILE A 14 -9.62 4.54 0.05
CA ILE A 14 -8.33 4.44 -0.63
C ILE A 14 -8.29 5.49 -1.74
N THR A 15 -7.19 6.23 -1.80
CA THR A 15 -6.86 7.11 -2.91
C THR A 15 -5.82 6.43 -3.80
N VAL A 16 -6.13 6.32 -5.09
CA VAL A 16 -5.24 5.76 -6.12
C VAL A 16 -4.80 6.89 -7.05
N SER A 17 -3.52 6.95 -7.42
CA SER A 17 -2.99 7.92 -8.38
C SER A 17 -2.25 7.27 -9.55
N ALA A 18 -2.26 7.93 -10.70
CA ALA A 18 -1.57 7.49 -11.90
C ALA A 18 -1.04 8.63 -12.77
N ASP A 19 0.00 8.35 -13.55
CA ASP A 19 0.59 9.28 -14.55
C ASP A 19 -0.16 9.34 -15.89
N GLY A 20 -1.31 8.66 -15.97
CA GLY A 20 -2.09 8.44 -17.20
C GLY A 20 -2.06 6.99 -17.68
N ASN A 21 -0.98 6.26 -17.41
CA ASN A 21 -0.78 4.89 -17.89
C ASN A 21 -0.46 3.89 -16.77
N SER A 22 0.25 4.32 -15.72
CA SER A 22 0.76 3.48 -14.64
C SER A 22 0.41 4.07 -13.28
N LEU A 23 0.19 3.21 -12.29
CA LEU A 23 0.01 3.61 -10.91
C LEU A 23 1.28 4.25 -10.36
N THR A 24 1.12 5.45 -9.82
CA THR A 24 2.18 6.20 -9.13
C THR A 24 1.98 6.17 -7.61
N GLY A 25 0.75 5.86 -7.17
CA GLY A 25 0.39 5.85 -5.76
C GLY A 25 -0.88 5.09 -5.44
N LEU A 26 -0.94 4.55 -4.23
CA LEU A 26 -2.10 3.89 -3.62
C LEU A 26 -1.98 4.01 -2.11
N TRP A 27 -2.93 4.71 -1.50
CA TRP A 27 -2.87 5.07 -0.09
C TRP A 27 -4.22 4.87 0.59
N PHE A 28 -4.20 4.45 1.84
CA PHE A 28 -5.39 4.60 2.68
C PHE A 28 -5.58 6.07 3.02
N ASP A 29 -6.82 6.53 3.03
CA ASP A 29 -7.16 7.89 3.45
C ASP A 29 -6.69 8.12 4.91
N GLY A 30 -6.03 9.25 5.13
CA GLY A 30 -5.47 9.62 6.43
C GLY A 30 -4.20 8.85 6.84
N GLN A 31 -3.54 8.12 5.94
CA GLN A 31 -2.24 7.49 6.25
C GLN A 31 -1.15 8.54 6.57
N LYS A 32 -0.09 8.13 7.30
CA LYS A 32 0.98 9.03 7.78
C LYS A 32 1.68 9.84 6.67
N TYR A 33 1.86 9.24 5.48
CA TYR A 33 2.49 9.87 4.31
C TYR A 33 1.50 10.00 3.16
N PHE A 34 0.25 10.35 3.47
CA PHE A 34 -0.82 10.43 2.49
C PHE A 34 -0.46 11.39 1.36
N ALA A 35 -0.58 10.92 0.11
CA ALA A 35 -0.35 11.73 -1.07
C ALA A 35 1.03 12.43 -1.13
N ALA A 36 2.05 11.91 -0.43
CA ALA A 36 3.37 12.55 -0.34
C ALA A 36 4.06 12.72 -1.72
N THR A 37 3.72 11.87 -2.69
CA THR A 37 4.22 11.95 -4.08
C THR A 37 3.21 12.55 -5.05
N LEU A 38 2.03 12.98 -4.58
CA LEU A 38 1.00 13.58 -5.43
C LEU A 38 1.27 15.08 -5.62
N PRO A 39 1.44 15.58 -6.85
CA PRO A 39 1.60 16.99 -7.13
C PRO A 39 0.35 17.79 -6.77
N ALA A 40 0.53 19.08 -6.49
CA ALA A 40 -0.57 20.02 -6.27
C ALA A 40 -1.50 20.11 -7.50
N ALA A 41 -0.95 19.95 -8.70
CA ALA A 41 -1.71 19.80 -9.94
C ALA A 41 -2.07 18.32 -10.15
N HIS A 42 -3.28 17.94 -9.77
CA HIS A 42 -3.88 16.66 -10.09
C HIS A 42 -5.35 16.83 -10.49
N GLU A 43 -5.86 15.87 -11.25
CA GLU A 43 -7.24 15.87 -11.73
C GLU A 43 -7.92 14.55 -11.33
N GLU A 44 -9.15 14.64 -10.83
CA GLU A 44 -9.96 13.44 -10.62
C GLU A 44 -10.55 13.00 -11.96
N LYS A 45 -10.15 11.81 -12.41
CA LYS A 45 -10.54 11.29 -13.73
C LYS A 45 -10.47 9.78 -13.75
N GLN A 46 -11.47 9.13 -14.34
CA GLN A 46 -11.41 7.69 -14.54
C GLN A 46 -10.52 7.33 -15.73
N LEU A 47 -9.61 6.37 -15.53
CA LEU A 47 -8.64 5.91 -16.52
C LEU A 47 -8.65 4.37 -16.60
N PRO A 48 -8.24 3.76 -17.73
CA PRO A 48 -8.18 2.30 -17.84
C PRO A 48 -7.29 1.62 -16.79
N VAL A 49 -6.24 2.32 -16.32
CA VAL A 49 -5.39 1.82 -15.22
C VAL A 49 -6.12 1.78 -13.88
N PHE A 50 -7.04 2.71 -13.64
CA PHE A 50 -7.88 2.72 -12.44
C PHE A 50 -8.89 1.58 -12.46
N ASP A 51 -9.54 1.31 -13.60
CA ASP A 51 -10.45 0.16 -13.71
C ASP A 51 -9.74 -1.17 -13.44
N GLN A 52 -8.53 -1.35 -13.99
CA GLN A 52 -7.70 -2.53 -13.70
C GLN A 52 -7.35 -2.62 -12.22
N THR A 53 -7.03 -1.48 -11.59
CA THR A 53 -6.67 -1.42 -10.18
C THR A 53 -7.86 -1.70 -9.26
N GLN A 54 -9.04 -1.18 -9.58
CA GLN A 54 -10.26 -1.45 -8.82
C GLN A 54 -10.61 -2.95 -8.90
N ARG A 55 -10.57 -3.55 -10.09
CA ARG A 55 -10.77 -5.02 -10.24
C ARG A 55 -9.76 -5.83 -9.44
N TRP A 56 -8.51 -5.38 -9.43
CA TRP A 56 -7.47 -6.00 -8.63
C TRP A 56 -7.79 -5.92 -7.13
N LEU A 57 -8.18 -4.73 -6.64
CA LEU A 57 -8.55 -4.49 -5.25
C LEU A 57 -9.81 -5.26 -4.84
N ASP A 58 -10.83 -5.34 -5.70
CA ASP A 58 -12.04 -6.12 -5.44
C ASP A 58 -11.72 -7.60 -5.27
N CYS A 59 -10.88 -8.15 -6.14
CA CYS A 59 -10.44 -9.54 -6.03
C CYS A 59 -9.64 -9.76 -4.74
N TYR A 60 -8.69 -8.87 -4.45
CA TYR A 60 -7.86 -8.92 -3.24
C TYR A 60 -8.69 -8.85 -1.96
N PHE A 61 -9.58 -7.86 -1.83
CA PHE A 61 -10.44 -7.69 -0.65
C PHE A 61 -11.52 -8.77 -0.53
N SER A 62 -11.82 -9.52 -1.61
CA SER A 62 -12.64 -10.73 -1.55
C SER A 62 -11.88 -11.97 -1.04
N GLY A 63 -10.59 -11.84 -0.73
CA GLY A 63 -9.73 -12.94 -0.29
C GLY A 63 -9.26 -13.86 -1.43
N LYS A 64 -9.42 -13.43 -2.69
CA LYS A 64 -9.03 -14.18 -3.88
C LYS A 64 -7.71 -13.67 -4.43
N ASN A 65 -6.98 -14.52 -5.14
CA ASN A 65 -5.79 -14.11 -5.89
C ASN A 65 -6.21 -13.32 -7.15
N PRO A 66 -5.81 -12.05 -7.33
CA PRO A 66 -6.14 -11.25 -8.50
C PRO A 66 -5.62 -11.80 -9.83
N GLY A 67 -4.54 -12.60 -9.84
CA GLY A 67 -3.99 -13.22 -11.05
C GLY A 67 -3.26 -12.29 -12.02
N PHE A 68 -3.20 -10.99 -11.74
CA PHE A 68 -2.40 -10.00 -12.48
C PHE A 68 -1.91 -8.88 -11.52
N THR A 69 -1.10 -7.96 -12.03
CA THR A 69 -0.69 -6.73 -11.31
C THR A 69 -0.88 -5.54 -12.25
N PRO A 70 -1.60 -4.47 -11.85
CA PRO A 70 -1.69 -3.25 -12.65
C PRO A 70 -0.30 -2.67 -12.96
N PRO A 71 -0.11 -1.93 -14.05
CA PRO A 71 1.18 -1.32 -14.36
C PRO A 71 1.58 -0.34 -13.25
N LEU A 72 2.80 -0.51 -12.71
CA LEU A 72 3.31 0.29 -11.58
C LEU A 72 4.51 1.13 -12.03
N ARG A 73 4.51 2.40 -11.65
CA ARG A 73 5.65 3.32 -11.74
C ARG A 73 5.76 4.14 -10.45
N PRO A 74 6.12 3.50 -9.31
CA PRO A 74 6.30 4.22 -8.05
C PRO A 74 7.51 5.16 -8.15
N GLU A 75 7.28 6.45 -7.94
CA GLU A 75 8.37 7.40 -7.77
C GLU A 75 9.05 7.22 -6.41
N GLY A 76 10.39 7.27 -6.38
CA GLY A 76 11.16 7.12 -5.14
C GLY A 76 11.43 5.68 -4.69
N SER A 77 11.23 4.67 -5.54
CA SER A 77 11.69 3.31 -5.25
C SER A 77 13.21 3.29 -5.03
N PRO A 78 13.73 2.69 -3.94
CA PRO A 78 15.17 2.71 -3.67
C PRO A 78 15.94 2.00 -4.80
N GLN A 79 16.84 2.71 -5.48
CA GLN A 79 17.74 2.07 -6.43
C GLN A 79 18.79 1.23 -5.67
N GLY A 80 18.76 -0.09 -5.89
CA GLY A 80 19.95 -0.90 -6.14
C GLY A 80 21.05 -0.99 -5.08
N LYS A 81 20.74 -1.05 -3.77
CA LYS A 81 21.70 -1.57 -2.78
C LYS A 81 21.40 -3.04 -2.49
N GLN A 82 22.33 -3.92 -2.85
CA GLN A 82 22.24 -5.37 -2.65
C GLN A 82 22.11 -5.77 -1.17
N THR A 83 22.50 -4.89 -0.25
CA THR A 83 22.35 -5.09 1.20
C THR A 83 21.83 -3.80 1.85
N MET A 84 20.71 -3.90 2.56
CA MET A 84 20.16 -2.83 3.40
C MET A 84 19.97 -3.35 4.83
N SER A 85 20.16 -2.49 5.84
CA SER A 85 19.90 -2.89 7.24
C SER A 85 18.41 -3.10 7.49
N ALA A 86 18.07 -3.86 8.52
CA ALA A 86 16.67 -4.07 8.92
C ALA A 86 15.95 -2.73 9.21
N GLN A 87 16.66 -1.74 9.80
CA GLN A 87 16.10 -0.40 10.02
C GLN A 87 15.88 0.37 8.70
N ALA A 88 16.81 0.26 7.74
CA ALA A 88 16.67 0.92 6.44
C ALA A 88 15.50 0.32 5.63
N ILE A 89 15.33 -1.01 5.68
CA ILE A 89 14.18 -1.71 5.08
C ILE A 89 12.90 -1.25 5.76
N GLY A 90 12.83 -1.25 7.10
CA GLY A 90 11.66 -0.79 7.85
C GLY A 90 11.27 0.66 7.52
N GLY A 91 12.26 1.55 7.42
CA GLY A 91 12.05 2.95 7.03
C GLY A 91 11.56 3.13 5.59
N ALA A 92 12.09 2.37 4.64
CA ALA A 92 11.67 2.43 3.23
C ALA A 92 10.26 1.84 3.03
N VAL A 93 9.97 0.72 3.68
CA VAL A 93 8.65 0.05 3.66
C VAL A 93 7.57 0.95 4.23
N GLY A 94 7.88 1.72 5.28
CA GLY A 94 6.99 2.71 5.87
C GLY A 94 6.65 3.90 4.94
N HIS A 95 7.42 4.13 3.89
CA HIS A 95 7.18 5.17 2.87
C HIS A 95 6.69 4.61 1.54
N ASN A 96 6.23 3.36 1.51
CA ASN A 96 5.73 2.74 0.28
C ASN A 96 4.58 3.58 -0.34
N PRO A 97 4.76 4.13 -1.56
CA PRO A 97 3.74 4.94 -2.20
C PRO A 97 2.59 4.11 -2.76
N ILE A 98 2.73 2.79 -2.93
CA ILE A 98 1.68 1.91 -3.48
C ILE A 98 1.34 0.83 -2.45
N SER A 99 0.59 1.21 -1.41
CA SER A 99 0.14 0.29 -0.35
C SER A 99 -0.64 -0.89 -0.93
N ILE A 100 -0.69 -2.00 -0.18
CA ILE A 100 -1.38 -3.26 -0.54
C ILE A 100 -0.70 -4.01 -1.70
N ILE A 101 -0.59 -3.39 -2.88
CA ILE A 101 0.04 -4.01 -4.06
C ILE A 101 1.53 -4.25 -3.80
N ILE A 102 2.25 -3.24 -3.30
CA ILE A 102 3.55 -3.46 -2.67
C ILE A 102 3.26 -3.78 -1.20
N PRO A 103 3.51 -5.02 -0.73
CA PRO A 103 2.91 -5.54 0.50
C PRO A 103 3.69 -5.12 1.75
N CYS A 104 3.78 -3.80 2.00
CA CYS A 104 4.48 -3.25 3.16
C CYS A 104 3.86 -3.66 4.50
N HIS A 105 2.58 -4.04 4.53
CA HIS A 105 1.91 -4.59 5.71
C HIS A 105 2.43 -5.97 6.13
N ARG A 106 3.09 -6.72 5.25
CA ARG A 106 3.66 -8.05 5.57
C ARG A 106 4.99 -8.00 6.32
N VAL A 107 5.65 -6.84 6.36
CA VAL A 107 6.92 -6.69 7.08
C VAL A 107 6.64 -6.57 8.58
N VAL A 108 7.20 -7.45 9.39
CA VAL A 108 7.01 -7.49 10.85
C VAL A 108 8.36 -7.39 11.58
N GLY A 109 8.34 -6.97 12.85
CA GLY A 109 9.53 -6.99 13.69
C GLY A 109 10.02 -8.43 13.90
N SER A 110 11.33 -8.61 14.09
CA SER A 110 11.93 -9.93 14.36
C SER A 110 11.42 -10.57 15.67
N ASP A 111 10.92 -9.74 16.57
CA ASP A 111 10.26 -10.14 17.82
C ASP A 111 8.78 -10.48 17.65
N GLY A 112 8.19 -10.26 16.47
CA GLY A 112 6.76 -10.38 16.22
C GLY A 112 5.97 -9.08 16.34
N SER A 113 6.64 -7.94 16.59
CA SER A 113 5.96 -6.66 16.74
C SER A 113 5.32 -6.15 15.44
N LEU A 114 4.05 -5.77 15.53
CA LEU A 114 3.28 -5.13 14.47
C LEU A 114 3.47 -3.61 14.55
N THR A 115 4.51 -3.12 13.87
CA THR A 115 4.86 -1.69 13.83
C THR A 115 5.05 -1.20 12.38
N GLY A 116 5.39 0.08 12.21
CA GLY A 116 5.97 0.59 10.96
C GLY A 116 5.04 0.72 9.75
N TYR A 117 3.71 0.61 9.92
CA TYR A 117 2.78 0.69 8.80
C TYR A 117 2.11 2.06 8.67
N ALA A 118 2.30 2.71 7.52
CA ALA A 118 1.80 4.07 7.26
C ALA A 118 0.27 4.17 7.33
N GLY A 119 -0.45 3.14 6.89
CA GLY A 119 -1.92 3.08 6.94
C GLY A 119 -2.50 2.89 8.34
N GLY A 120 -1.65 2.69 9.35
CA GLY A 120 -2.03 2.47 10.75
C GLY A 120 -2.15 0.98 11.13
N ILE A 121 -1.76 0.65 12.36
CA ILE A 121 -1.73 -0.74 12.86
C ILE A 121 -3.06 -1.49 12.70
N PRO A 122 -4.24 -0.89 12.95
CA PRO A 122 -5.52 -1.57 12.72
C PRO A 122 -5.69 -2.07 11.28
N LYS A 123 -5.29 -1.26 10.28
CA LYS A 123 -5.36 -1.66 8.87
C LYS A 123 -4.37 -2.77 8.54
N LYS A 124 -3.16 -2.73 9.11
CA LYS A 124 -2.17 -3.81 8.96
C LYS A 124 -2.69 -5.15 9.49
N VAL A 125 -3.29 -5.14 10.68
CA VAL A 125 -3.94 -6.34 11.23
C VAL A 125 -5.07 -6.81 10.32
N GLY A 126 -5.95 -5.90 9.86
CA GLY A 126 -7.04 -6.24 8.94
C GLY A 126 -6.56 -6.91 7.65
N LEU A 127 -5.49 -6.39 7.04
CA LEU A 127 -4.90 -6.97 5.83
C LEU A 127 -4.27 -8.34 6.09
N LEU A 128 -3.53 -8.50 7.19
CA LEU A 128 -2.93 -9.79 7.56
C LEU A 128 -4.01 -10.85 7.84
N THR A 129 -5.09 -10.47 8.51
CA THR A 129 -6.23 -11.36 8.77
C THR A 129 -6.94 -11.75 7.46
N LEU A 130 -7.17 -10.79 6.56
CA LEU A 130 -7.72 -11.04 5.23
C LEU A 130 -6.88 -12.06 4.44
N GLU A 131 -5.56 -11.93 4.54
CA GLU A 131 -4.59 -12.84 3.90
C GLU A 131 -4.41 -14.18 4.63
N GLN A 132 -5.16 -14.42 5.72
CA GLN A 132 -5.05 -15.62 6.56
C GLN A 132 -3.62 -15.86 7.07
N ALA A 133 -2.89 -14.78 7.35
CA ALA A 133 -1.55 -14.86 7.92
C ALA A 133 -1.57 -15.53 9.30
N ASN A 134 -0.50 -16.25 9.65
CA ASN A 134 -0.37 -16.80 10.99
C ASN A 134 -0.12 -15.68 12.01
N MET A 135 -1.10 -15.43 12.88
CA MET A 135 -1.07 -14.36 13.87
C MET A 135 -0.52 -14.79 15.25
N SER A 136 -0.22 -16.07 15.48
CA SER A 136 0.04 -16.61 16.83
C SER A 136 1.28 -16.04 17.52
N GLY A 137 2.24 -15.50 16.77
CA GLY A 137 3.43 -14.84 17.29
C GLY A 137 3.45 -13.31 17.09
N LEU A 138 2.36 -12.72 16.62
CA LEU A 138 2.31 -11.30 16.28
C LEU A 138 1.60 -10.50 17.38
N PHE A 139 2.19 -9.37 17.78
CA PHE A 139 1.60 -8.52 18.83
C PHE A 139 1.75 -7.02 18.52
N ILE A 140 0.86 -6.21 19.09
CA ILE A 140 0.97 -4.75 19.05
C ILE A 140 1.74 -4.30 20.29
N PRO A 141 2.92 -3.67 20.16
CA PRO A 141 3.66 -3.19 21.32
C PRO A 141 2.87 -2.18 22.15
N LYS A 142 2.98 -2.26 23.47
CA LYS A 142 2.47 -1.22 24.37
C LYS A 142 3.33 0.03 24.17
N ARG A 143 2.67 1.20 24.07
CA ARG A 143 3.34 2.51 24.01
C ARG A 143 3.85 2.93 25.37
#